data_AF-A0A251XY30-F1
#
_entry.id   AF-A0A251XY30-F1
#
_cell.length_a   1.000
_cell.length_b   1.000
_cell.length_c   1.000
_cell.angle_alpha   90.00
_cell.angle_beta   90.00
_cell.angle_gamma   90.00
#
_symmetry.space_group_name_H-M   'P 1'
#
loop_
_entity.id
_entity.type
_entity.pdbx_description
1 polymer ?
#
loop_
_entity_poly.entity_id
_entity_poly.type
_entity_poly.pdbx_seq_one_letter_code
_entity_poly.pdbx_strand_id
1 'polypeptide(L)'
;MYILKLHHLVDDKIHARSTGPYSMITQQPLGGKAQFGGQRFGEMEVWALEAYGAAYALQELLTIKSDDILGRVKVYEAIVKGENIQEPGIPESFKVLIKEMQSLCLNVEVLSADGQAVSLRDTDDEVFRAAEELGINISTRFESSSIDDI
;
A
#
# COMPACT_ATOMS: atom_id res chain seq x y z
N MET A 1 5.82 -36.31 -41.50
CA MET A 1 5.96 -35.89 -40.09
C MET A 1 4.61 -35.38 -39.62
N TYR A 2 4.05 -35.96 -38.56
CA TYR A 2 2.76 -35.53 -37.99
C TYR A 2 3.04 -34.80 -36.68
N ILE A 3 2.57 -33.56 -36.56
CA ILE A 3 2.76 -32.72 -35.36
C ILE A 3 1.38 -32.41 -34.78
N LEU A 4 1.23 -32.63 -33.47
CA LEU A 4 0.02 -32.30 -32.72
C LEU A 4 0.12 -30.89 -32.13
N LYS A 5 -0.94 -30.10 -32.27
CA LYS A 5 -1.07 -28.81 -31.59
C LYS A 5 -1.49 -29.04 -30.14
N LEU A 6 -0.64 -28.60 -29.21
CA LEU A 6 -0.95 -28.63 -27.77
C LEU A 6 -1.93 -27.51 -27.38
N HIS A 7 -2.63 -27.70 -26.27
CA HIS A 7 -3.60 -26.73 -25.73
C HIS A 7 -2.96 -25.45 -25.17
N HIS A 8 -1.64 -25.41 -24.98
CA HIS A 8 -0.97 -24.26 -24.40
C HIS A 8 -0.72 -23.15 -25.43
N LEU A 9 -1.73 -22.29 -25.61
CA LEU A 9 -1.68 -21.18 -26.54
C LEU A 9 -1.23 -19.88 -25.86
N VAL A 10 -0.60 -19.00 -26.62
CA VAL A 10 -0.15 -17.68 -26.14
C VAL A 10 -1.35 -16.81 -25.77
N ASP A 11 -2.43 -16.89 -26.55
CA ASP A 11 -3.67 -16.14 -26.33
C ASP A 11 -4.23 -16.36 -24.91
N ASP A 12 -4.08 -17.58 -24.38
CA ASP A 12 -4.52 -17.93 -23.03
C ASP A 12 -3.52 -17.48 -21.95
N LYS A 13 -2.24 -17.34 -22.28
CA LYS A 13 -1.16 -17.06 -21.32
C LYS A 13 -0.83 -15.57 -21.17
N ILE A 14 -1.04 -14.76 -22.20
CA ILE A 14 -0.72 -13.33 -22.12
C ILE A 14 -1.62 -12.64 -21.09
N HIS A 15 -1.03 -11.86 -20.20
CA HIS A 15 -1.71 -11.09 -19.17
C HIS A 15 -0.87 -9.87 -18.79
N ALA A 16 -1.53 -8.73 -18.60
CA ALA A 16 -0.90 -7.50 -18.15
C ALA A 16 -1.86 -6.75 -17.22
N ARG A 17 -1.29 -6.06 -16.24
CA ARG A 17 -2.03 -5.28 -15.25
C ARG A 17 -1.27 -3.98 -14.98
N SER A 18 -1.99 -2.87 -14.98
CA SER A 18 -1.52 -1.56 -14.48
C SER A 18 -2.06 -1.32 -13.06
N THR A 19 -3.38 -1.18 -12.93
CA THR A 19 -4.12 -1.10 -11.67
C THR A 19 -5.21 -2.17 -11.66
N GLY A 20 -5.84 -2.45 -10.51
CA GLY A 20 -6.86 -3.50 -10.43
C GLY A 20 -7.37 -3.73 -9.01
N PRO A 21 -8.13 -4.81 -8.78
CA PRO A 21 -8.66 -5.12 -7.47
C PRO A 21 -7.56 -5.57 -6.49
N TYR A 22 -7.83 -5.31 -5.20
CA TYR A 22 -6.96 -5.64 -4.07
C TYR A 22 -7.72 -6.53 -3.06
N SER A 23 -6.95 -7.29 -2.29
CA SER A 23 -7.47 -8.07 -1.16
C SER A 23 -7.97 -7.14 -0.06
N MET A 24 -9.14 -7.44 0.52
CA MET A 24 -9.68 -6.66 1.64
C MET A 24 -8.83 -6.77 2.91
N ILE A 25 -8.12 -7.88 3.09
CA ILE A 25 -7.37 -8.18 4.32
C ILE A 25 -5.95 -7.60 4.24
N THR A 26 -5.20 -8.01 3.21
CA THR A 26 -3.77 -7.67 3.09
C THR A 26 -3.53 -6.43 2.24
N GLN A 27 -4.56 -5.87 1.61
CA GLN A 27 -4.46 -4.75 0.66
C GLN A 27 -3.51 -4.98 -0.52
N GLN A 28 -3.08 -6.23 -0.75
CA GLN A 28 -2.23 -6.63 -1.86
C GLN A 28 -3.05 -6.91 -3.14
N PRO A 29 -2.45 -6.77 -4.33
CA PRO A 29 -3.07 -7.16 -5.60
C PRO A 29 -3.58 -8.60 -5.58
N LEU A 30 -4.81 -8.83 -6.06
CA LEU A 30 -5.33 -10.20 -6.22
C LEU A 30 -4.47 -11.02 -7.18
N GLY A 31 -4.52 -12.35 -7.07
CA GLY A 31 -3.79 -13.27 -7.93
C GLY A 31 -4.61 -13.79 -9.12
N GLY A 32 -3.93 -14.08 -10.23
CA GLY A 32 -4.50 -14.81 -11.36
C GLY A 32 -5.15 -13.96 -12.45
N LYS A 33 -5.03 -14.42 -13.70
CA LYS A 33 -5.52 -13.72 -14.92
C LYS A 33 -7.02 -13.43 -14.87
N ALA A 34 -7.83 -14.37 -14.38
CA ALA A 34 -9.28 -14.24 -14.33
C ALA A 34 -9.78 -13.12 -13.40
N GLN A 35 -9.00 -12.76 -12.38
CA GLN A 35 -9.33 -11.70 -11.41
C GLN A 35 -8.64 -10.38 -11.75
N PHE A 36 -8.06 -10.27 -12.95
CA PHE A 36 -7.19 -9.15 -13.32
C PHE A 36 -6.06 -8.96 -12.28
N GLY A 37 -5.46 -10.08 -11.87
CA GLY A 37 -4.50 -10.15 -10.79
C GLY A 37 -3.12 -9.61 -11.12
N GLY A 38 -2.34 -9.27 -10.10
CA GLY A 38 -0.95 -8.89 -10.21
C GLY A 38 -0.02 -10.09 -10.38
N GLN A 39 1.23 -9.81 -10.74
CA GLN A 39 2.29 -10.82 -10.74
C GLN A 39 2.82 -11.00 -9.32
N ARG A 40 3.08 -12.25 -8.93
CA ARG A 40 3.76 -12.52 -7.65
C ARG A 40 5.23 -12.14 -7.77
N PHE A 41 5.65 -11.22 -6.92
CA PHE A 41 7.06 -10.95 -6.62
C PHE A 41 7.40 -11.71 -5.34
N GLY A 42 8.21 -12.76 -5.45
CA GLY A 42 8.50 -13.68 -4.35
C GLY A 42 9.87 -13.43 -3.72
N GLU A 43 10.18 -14.26 -2.74
CA GLU A 43 11.42 -14.19 -1.96
C GLU A 43 12.68 -14.35 -2.85
N MET A 44 12.63 -15.23 -3.84
CA MET A 44 13.75 -15.42 -4.77
C MET A 44 14.00 -14.18 -5.63
N GLU A 45 12.93 -13.48 -6.04
CA GLU A 45 13.07 -12.23 -6.79
C GLU A 45 13.54 -11.07 -5.91
N VAL A 46 13.15 -11.04 -4.63
CA VAL A 46 13.70 -10.11 -3.63
C VAL A 46 15.21 -10.30 -3.52
N TRP A 47 15.69 -11.54 -3.33
CA TRP A 47 17.13 -11.83 -3.28
C TRP A 47 17.87 -11.37 -4.53
N ALA A 48 17.25 -11.51 -5.70
CA ALA A 48 17.85 -11.03 -6.93
C ALA A 48 18.06 -9.51 -6.91
N LEU A 49 17.05 -8.73 -6.51
CA LEU A 49 17.18 -7.26 -6.42
C LEU A 49 18.15 -6.81 -5.34
N GLU A 50 18.18 -7.50 -4.20
CA GLU A 50 19.14 -7.24 -3.13
C GLU A 50 20.58 -7.49 -3.61
N ALA A 51 20.82 -8.60 -4.33
CA ALA A 51 22.13 -8.91 -4.91
C ALA A 51 22.57 -7.88 -5.96
N TYR A 52 21.63 -7.30 -6.70
CA TYR A 52 21.89 -6.17 -7.61
C TYR A 52 22.13 -4.83 -6.89
N GLY A 53 21.79 -4.72 -5.60
CA GLY A 53 21.83 -3.46 -4.86
C GLY A 53 20.73 -2.47 -5.24
N ALA A 54 19.63 -2.95 -5.83
CA ALA A 54 18.54 -2.11 -6.34
C ALA A 54 17.52 -1.74 -5.24
N ALA A 55 17.97 -1.01 -4.21
CA ALA A 55 17.17 -0.70 -3.02
C ALA A 55 15.85 0.03 -3.32
N TYR A 56 15.89 1.07 -4.17
CA TYR A 56 14.68 1.83 -4.52
C TYR A 56 13.68 1.01 -5.33
N ALA A 57 14.14 0.15 -6.24
CA ALA A 57 13.26 -0.71 -7.02
C ALA A 57 12.57 -1.76 -6.13
N LEU A 58 13.32 -2.33 -5.19
CA LEU A 58 12.77 -3.28 -4.21
C LEU A 58 11.74 -2.59 -3.31
N GLN A 59 12.07 -1.41 -2.77
CA GLN A 59 11.16 -0.63 -1.94
C GLN A 59 9.88 -0.30 -2.71
N GLU A 60 10.00 0.21 -3.95
CA GLU A 60 8.87 0.55 -4.82
C GLU A 60 7.93 -0.65 -5.04
N LEU A 61 8.50 -1.83 -5.31
CA LEU A 61 7.75 -3.06 -5.53
C LEU A 61 6.98 -3.52 -4.29
N LEU A 62 7.61 -3.42 -3.11
CA LEU A 62 7.03 -3.89 -1.85
C LEU A 62 6.04 -2.91 -1.23
N THR A 63 6.03 -1.64 -1.64
CA THR A 63 5.20 -0.58 -1.04
C THR A 63 4.15 -0.08 -2.02
N ILE A 64 4.46 0.94 -2.81
CA ILE A 64 3.53 1.68 -3.66
C ILE A 64 2.97 0.87 -4.84
N LYS A 65 3.63 -0.24 -5.23
CA LYS A 65 3.10 -1.20 -6.22
C LYS A 65 2.37 -2.40 -5.60
N SER A 66 2.29 -2.48 -4.28
CA SER A 66 1.71 -3.60 -3.54
C SER A 66 0.58 -3.15 -2.60
N ASP A 67 0.89 -2.80 -1.35
CA ASP A 67 -0.07 -2.68 -0.25
C ASP A 67 -0.06 -1.31 0.45
N ASP A 68 0.74 -0.33 -0.02
CA ASP A 68 0.63 1.04 0.43
C ASP A 68 -0.61 1.71 -0.18
N ILE A 69 -1.68 1.82 0.63
CA ILE A 69 -3.01 2.31 0.22
C ILE A 69 -2.94 3.76 -0.25
N LEU A 70 -2.27 4.63 0.50
CA LEU A 70 -2.18 6.06 0.17
C LEU A 70 -1.14 6.29 -0.92
N GLY A 71 0.00 5.58 -0.83
CA GLY A 71 1.09 5.69 -1.79
C GLY A 71 0.66 5.34 -3.21
N ARG A 72 -0.11 4.27 -3.40
CA ARG A 72 -0.57 3.87 -4.76
C ARG A 72 -1.47 4.90 -5.42
N VAL A 73 -2.32 5.59 -4.66
CA VAL A 73 -3.19 6.65 -5.20
C VAL A 73 -2.36 7.88 -5.58
N LYS A 74 -1.48 8.32 -4.68
CA LYS A 74 -0.59 9.47 -4.92
C LYS A 74 0.35 9.23 -6.09
N VAL A 75 0.86 8.01 -6.25
CA VAL A 75 1.71 7.63 -7.40
C VAL A 75 0.94 7.70 -8.70
N TYR A 76 -0.31 7.22 -8.73
CA TYR A 76 -1.14 7.33 -9.92
C TYR A 76 -1.39 8.79 -10.30
N GLU A 77 -1.72 9.64 -9.32
CA GLU A 77 -1.90 11.08 -9.54
C GLU A 77 -0.62 11.75 -10.03
N ALA A 78 0.53 11.44 -9.42
CA ALA A 78 1.82 12.01 -9.80
C ALA A 78 2.17 11.64 -11.25
N ILE A 79 1.95 10.38 -11.65
CA ILE A 79 2.17 9.92 -13.03
C ILE A 79 1.27 10.67 -14.01
N VAL A 80 -0.01 10.88 -13.66
CA VAL A 80 -0.95 11.63 -14.52
C VAL A 80 -0.58 13.11 -14.63
N LYS A 81 -0.08 13.71 -13.55
CA LYS A 81 0.35 15.12 -13.52
C LYS A 81 1.76 15.33 -14.10
N GLY A 82 2.53 14.27 -14.31
CA GLY A 82 3.93 14.35 -14.73
C GLY A 82 4.86 14.85 -13.61
N GLU A 83 4.46 14.66 -12.35
CA GLU A 83 5.23 15.01 -11.17
C GLU A 83 6.12 13.84 -10.72
N ASN A 84 7.12 14.12 -9.89
CA ASN A 84 7.96 13.08 -9.32
C ASN A 84 7.16 12.23 -8.31
N ILE A 85 7.47 10.94 -8.29
CA ILE A 85 6.89 9.99 -7.35
C ILE A 85 7.30 10.36 -5.91
N GLN A 86 6.32 10.40 -5.02
CA GLN A 86 6.54 10.69 -3.60
C GLN A 86 7.18 9.51 -2.87
N GLU A 87 7.77 9.79 -1.70
CA GLU A 87 8.37 8.74 -0.88
C GLU A 87 7.31 7.72 -0.41
N PRO A 88 7.63 6.41 -0.48
CA PRO A 88 6.73 5.37 -0.01
C PRO A 88 6.44 5.43 1.49
N GLY A 89 5.22 5.02 1.87
CA GLY A 89 4.80 4.89 3.26
C GLY A 89 5.06 3.51 3.86
N ILE A 90 4.36 3.25 4.97
CA ILE A 90 4.44 1.97 5.69
C ILE A 90 3.49 0.96 5.03
N PRO A 91 3.97 -0.26 4.68
CA PRO A 91 3.14 -1.34 4.14
C PRO A 91 2.00 -1.75 5.07
N GLU A 92 0.82 -2.02 4.51
CA GLU A 92 -0.32 -2.51 5.29
C GLU A 92 -0.06 -3.91 5.86
N SER A 93 0.68 -4.76 5.13
CA SER A 93 1.09 -6.08 5.61
C SER A 93 1.86 -6.03 6.94
N PHE A 94 2.67 -4.99 7.16
CA PHE A 94 3.39 -4.80 8.42
C PHE A 94 2.46 -4.42 9.58
N LYS A 95 1.45 -3.58 9.31
CA LYS A 95 0.42 -3.26 10.31
C LYS A 95 -0.41 -4.49 10.68
N VAL A 96 -0.78 -5.30 9.68
CA VAL A 96 -1.49 -6.57 9.90
C VAL A 96 -0.65 -7.51 10.76
N LEU A 97 0.65 -7.66 10.47
CA LEU A 97 1.56 -8.47 11.28
C LEU A 97 1.57 -8.06 12.75
N ILE A 98 1.66 -6.76 13.04
CA ILE A 98 1.63 -6.25 14.43
C ILE A 98 0.30 -6.61 15.10
N LYS A 99 -0.81 -6.48 14.38
CA LYS A 99 -2.14 -6.86 14.90
C LYS A 99 -2.26 -8.35 15.15
N GLU A 100 -1.70 -9.19 14.29
CA GLU A 100 -1.65 -10.64 14.49
C GLU A 100 -0.81 -11.00 15.72
N MET A 101 0.34 -10.37 15.95
CA MET A 101 1.12 -10.59 17.17
C MET A 101 0.39 -10.10 18.43
N GLN A 102 -0.26 -8.95 18.38
CA GLN A 102 -1.09 -8.43 19.48
C GLN A 102 -2.26 -9.38 19.81
N SER A 103 -2.82 -10.07 18.80
CA SER A 103 -3.88 -11.07 19.01
C SER A 103 -3.42 -12.30 19.80
N LEU A 104 -2.11 -12.58 19.77
CA LEU A 104 -1.46 -13.64 20.55
C LEU A 104 -1.03 -13.16 21.95
N CYS A 105 -1.53 -12.01 22.41
CA CYS A 105 -1.16 -11.37 23.67
C CYS A 105 0.33 -10.97 23.76
N LEU A 106 1.00 -10.76 22.61
CA LEU A 106 2.35 -10.22 22.57
C LEU A 106 2.27 -8.69 22.47
N ASN A 107 2.90 -7.98 23.41
CA ASN A 107 3.03 -6.53 23.31
C ASN A 107 4.17 -6.17 22.36
N VAL A 108 3.82 -5.74 21.15
CA VAL A 108 4.77 -5.30 20.12
C VAL A 108 4.55 -3.82 19.86
N GLU A 109 5.60 -3.03 20.06
CA GLU A 109 5.62 -1.58 19.90
C GLU A 109 6.77 -1.19 18.97
N VAL A 110 6.53 -0.19 18.12
CA VAL A 110 7.59 0.40 17.29
C VAL A 110 8.16 1.59 18.05
N LEU A 111 9.47 1.56 18.32
CA LEU A 111 10.16 2.60 19.05
C LEU A 111 10.87 3.55 18.08
N SER A 112 10.74 4.86 18.32
CA SER A 112 11.58 5.87 17.69
C SER A 112 12.99 5.84 18.29
N ALA A 113 13.94 6.57 17.69
CA ALA A 113 15.30 6.72 18.20
C ALA A 113 15.34 7.24 19.66
N ASP A 114 14.33 8.02 20.06
CA ASP A 114 14.19 8.60 21.41
C ASP A 114 13.57 7.61 22.42
N GLY A 115 13.29 6.36 22.02
CA GLY A 115 12.67 5.35 22.86
C GLY A 115 11.16 5.56 23.10
N GLN A 116 10.55 6.52 22.39
CA GLN A 116 9.10 6.75 22.45
C GLN A 116 8.37 5.79 21.50
N ALA A 117 7.25 5.25 21.96
CA ALA A 117 6.38 4.40 21.15
C ALA A 117 5.67 5.23 20.07
N VAL A 118 5.79 4.79 18.81
CA VAL A 118 5.15 5.42 17.66
C VAL A 118 3.82 4.74 17.38
N SER A 119 2.76 5.53 17.26
CA SER A 119 1.45 5.03 16.82
C SER A 119 1.43 4.89 15.29
N LEU A 120 1.17 3.69 14.80
CA LEU A 120 1.05 3.37 13.37
C LEU A 120 -0.35 3.64 12.80
N ARG A 121 -1.11 4.55 13.42
CA ARG A 121 -2.45 4.91 12.92
C ARG A 121 -2.26 5.86 11.74
N ASP A 122 -2.86 5.53 10.61
CA ASP A 122 -3.08 6.51 9.56
C ASP A 122 -4.02 7.55 10.16
N THR A 123 -3.51 8.73 10.51
CA THR A 123 -4.38 9.87 10.75
C THR A 123 -5.17 10.12 9.47
N ASP A 124 -6.44 10.49 9.61
CA ASP A 124 -7.44 10.68 8.55
C ASP A 124 -7.10 11.80 7.54
N ASP A 125 -5.89 11.79 6.97
CA ASP A 125 -5.36 12.83 6.08
C ASP A 125 -6.24 13.01 4.83
N GLU A 126 -6.96 11.97 4.41
CA GLU A 126 -7.94 12.06 3.31
C GLU A 126 -9.19 12.86 3.72
N VAL A 127 -9.67 12.72 4.96
CA VAL A 127 -10.81 13.51 5.47
C VAL A 127 -10.39 14.97 5.62
N PHE A 128 -9.17 15.22 6.11
CA PHE A 128 -8.62 16.58 6.23
C PHE A 128 -8.43 17.24 4.86
N ARG A 129 -7.89 16.53 3.85
CA ARG A 129 -7.71 17.08 2.49
C ARG A 129 -9.02 17.31 1.77
N ALA A 130 -9.98 16.40 1.85
CA ALA A 130 -11.29 16.58 1.24
C ALA A 130 -12.05 17.76 1.85
N ALA A 131 -11.94 17.94 3.18
CA ALA A 131 -12.50 19.11 3.85
C ALA A 131 -11.81 20.41 3.42
N GLU A 132 -10.49 20.39 3.22
CA GLU A 132 -9.70 21.54 2.76
C GLU A 132 -10.00 21.92 1.30
N GLU A 133 -10.12 20.95 0.39
CA GLU A 133 -10.57 21.17 -1.01
C GLU A 133 -12.00 21.72 -1.08
N LEU A 134 -12.87 21.32 -0.15
CA LEU A 134 -14.24 21.85 -0.02
C LEU A 134 -14.31 23.18 0.74
N GLY A 135 -13.18 23.73 1.21
CA GLY A 135 -13.13 24.98 1.98
C GLY A 135 -13.78 24.91 3.36
N ILE A 136 -13.95 23.71 3.92
CA ILE A 136 -14.56 23.48 5.23
C ILE A 136 -13.45 23.47 6.29
N ASN A 137 -13.27 24.59 6.98
CA ASN A 137 -12.42 24.66 8.17
C ASN A 137 -13.06 23.87 9.32
N ILE A 138 -12.57 22.65 9.58
CA ILE A 138 -12.97 21.82 10.73
C ILE A 138 -12.22 22.21 12.03
N SER A 139 -11.19 23.06 11.91
CA SER A 139 -10.37 23.57 13.01
C SER A 139 -11.16 24.32 14.10
N THR A 140 -12.29 24.93 13.77
CA THR A 140 -13.06 25.76 14.72
C THR A 140 -14.14 25.01 15.51
N ARG A 141 -14.40 23.73 15.24
CA ARG A 141 -15.50 22.99 15.89
C ARG A 141 -15.16 22.28 17.19
N PHE A 142 -13.88 22.20 17.55
CA PHE A 142 -13.42 21.55 18.79
C PHE A 142 -13.04 22.51 19.92
N GLU A 143 -12.96 23.83 19.68
CA GLU A 143 -12.66 24.83 20.73
C GLU A 143 -13.91 25.48 21.36
N SER A 144 -15.14 25.11 20.96
CA SER A 144 -16.36 25.73 21.51
C SER A 144 -17.20 24.82 22.43
N SER A 145 -16.67 23.71 22.94
CA SER A 145 -17.38 22.86 23.92
C SER A 145 -16.82 22.93 25.34
N SER A 146 -15.95 23.89 25.64
CA SER A 146 -15.54 24.21 27.00
C SER A 146 -15.30 25.70 27.14
N ILE A 147 -16.37 26.45 27.46
CA ILE A 147 -16.38 27.66 28.32
C ILE A 147 -17.86 28.04 28.53
N ASP A 148 -18.30 27.84 29.77
CA ASP A 148 -19.25 28.61 30.58
C ASP A 148 -20.64 28.95 30.02
N ASP A 149 -21.64 28.18 30.47
CA ASP A 149 -22.95 28.72 30.85
C ASP A 149 -23.14 28.53 32.36
N ILE A 150 -23.57 29.62 33.00
CA ILE A 150 -23.83 29.88 34.44
C ILE A 150 -24.69 28.82 35.13
#